data_AF-A0AA88LEN1-F1
#
_entry.id   AF-A0AA88LEN1-F1
#
_cell.length_a   1.000
_cell.length_b   1.000
_cell.length_c   1.000
_cell.angle_alpha   90.00
_cell.angle_beta   90.00
_cell.angle_gamma   90.00
#
_symmetry.space_group_name_H-M   'P 1'
#
loop_
_entity.id
_entity.type
_entity.pdbx_description
1 polymer ?
#
loop_
_entity_poly.entity_id
_entity_poly.type
_entity_poly.pdbx_seq_one_letter_code
_entity_poly.pdbx_strand_id
1 'polypeptide(L)'
;VMKNLGIESIILLEIIELFLHILRKHGTNFRDSAEGSDDEWEKYKIMFQNRYPNPQMNSLRKKLWLSKTNAIKAHNSKANNGDHSYIMSENIFSDYTEEENEK
;
A
#
# COMPACT_ATOMS: atom_id res chain seq x y z
N VAL A 1 18.07 28.98 0.50
CA VAL A 1 16.67 29.00 -0.01
C VAL A 1 16.08 27.63 0.23
N MET A 2 15.36 27.46 1.34
CA MET A 2 14.72 26.19 1.69
C MET A 2 13.52 25.99 0.77
N LYS A 3 13.56 24.95 -0.06
CA LYS A 3 12.44 24.58 -0.92
C LYS A 3 11.32 24.10 0.01
N ASN A 4 10.14 24.71 -0.11
CA ASN A 4 8.90 24.23 0.48
C ASN A 4 8.73 22.76 0.06
N LEU A 5 9.08 21.84 0.94
CA LEU A 5 8.66 20.44 0.84
C LEU A 5 7.16 20.47 1.18
N GLY A 6 6.34 20.27 0.16
CA GLY A 6 4.89 20.25 0.29
C GLY A 6 4.45 19.24 1.34
N ILE A 7 3.28 19.47 1.92
CA ILE A 7 2.66 18.61 2.95
C ILE A 7 2.69 17.12 2.55
N GLU A 8 2.62 16.81 1.26
CA GLU A 8 2.74 15.45 0.71
C GLU A 8 4.10 14.78 0.97
N SER A 9 5.21 15.51 0.91
CA SER A 9 6.54 14.94 1.22
C SER A 9 6.71 14.63 2.70
N ILE A 10 6.05 15.39 3.58
CA ILE A 10 6.11 15.16 5.03
C ILE A 10 5.32 13.90 5.39
N ILE A 11 4.12 13.74 4.81
CA ILE A 11 3.29 12.55 4.98
C ILE A 11 4.03 11.30 4.46
N LEU A 12 4.72 11.40 3.33
CA LEU A 12 5.49 10.28 2.76
C LEU A 12 6.68 9.85 3.63
N LEU A 13 7.42 10.81 4.20
CA LEU A 13 8.50 10.54 5.15
C LEU A 13 7.98 9.88 6.44
N GLU A 14 6.84 10.34 6.95
CA GLU A 14 6.20 9.72 8.12
C GLU A 14 5.76 8.28 7.82
N ILE A 15 5.21 8.01 6.64
CA ILE A 15 4.79 6.67 6.21
C ILE A 15 6.00 5.72 6.05
N ILE A 16 7.10 6.18 5.46
CA ILE A 16 8.33 5.38 5.29
C ILE A 16 8.94 5.05 6.65
N GLU A 17 9.06 6.03 7.55
CA GLU A 17 9.57 5.81 8.90
C GLU A 17 8.67 4.87 9.70
N LEU A 18 7.35 4.97 9.52
CA LEU A 18 6.37 4.06 10.11
C LEU A 18 6.55 2.62 9.59
N PHE A 19 6.77 2.47 8.28
CA PHE A 19 6.98 1.19 7.62
C PHE A 19 8.28 0.53 8.11
N LEU A 20 9.38 1.30 8.17
CA LEU A 20 10.66 0.83 8.71
C LEU A 20 10.57 0.47 10.19
N HIS A 21 9.79 1.22 10.98
CA HIS A 21 9.57 0.92 12.40
C HIS A 21 8.75 -0.37 12.60
N ILE A 22 7.72 -0.60 11.79
CA ILE A 22 6.90 -1.83 11.83
C ILE A 22 7.75 -3.06 11.45
N LEU A 23 8.55 -2.96 10.39
CA LEU A 23 9.48 -4.02 9.98
C LEU A 23 10.49 -4.35 11.10
N ARG A 24 10.97 -3.34 11.83
CA ARG A 24 11.91 -3.50 12.94
C ARG A 24 11.27 -4.12 14.20
N LYS A 25 10.00 -3.83 14.47
CA LYS A 25 9.30 -4.26 15.70
C LYS A 25 8.74 -5.68 15.61
N HIS A 26 8.26 -6.10 14.44
CA HIS A 26 7.46 -7.32 14.33
C HIS A 26 8.19 -8.54 13.77
N GLY A 27 9.40 -8.42 13.21
CA GLY A 27 10.19 -9.58 12.77
C GLY A 27 9.38 -10.59 11.93
N THR A 28 8.39 -10.10 11.17
CA THR A 28 7.45 -10.95 10.45
C THR A 28 8.15 -11.47 9.20
N ASN A 29 8.44 -12.77 9.20
CA ASN A 29 8.70 -13.47 7.95
C ASN A 29 7.48 -13.26 7.05
N PHE A 30 7.71 -12.60 5.92
CA PHE A 30 6.78 -12.12 4.89
C PHE A 30 5.86 -13.18 4.26
N ARG A 31 5.73 -14.37 4.86
CA ARG A 31 5.26 -15.59 4.19
C ARG A 31 3.83 -16.04 4.53
N ASP A 32 3.21 -15.51 5.58
CA ASP A 32 2.00 -16.14 6.15
C ASP A 32 0.67 -15.39 5.86
N SER A 33 0.48 -14.81 4.68
CA SER A 33 -0.84 -14.26 4.27
C SER A 33 -1.16 -14.46 2.78
N ALA A 34 -0.77 -15.60 2.22
CA ALA A 34 -1.01 -15.88 0.80
C ALA A 34 -2.44 -16.34 0.48
N GLU A 35 -3.17 -16.94 1.43
CA GLU A 35 -4.43 -17.63 1.14
C GLU A 35 -5.66 -16.71 1.03
N GLY A 36 -5.59 -15.50 1.59
CA GLY A 36 -6.60 -14.45 1.36
C GLY A 36 -6.32 -13.56 0.13
N SER A 37 -5.17 -13.74 -0.54
CA SER A 37 -4.66 -12.74 -1.50
C SER A 37 -5.17 -12.90 -2.94
N ASP A 38 -5.62 -14.09 -3.34
CA ASP A 38 -5.97 -14.38 -4.74
C ASP A 38 -7.39 -13.91 -5.07
N ASP A 39 -8.37 -14.27 -4.24
CA ASP A 39 -9.76 -13.84 -4.41
C ASP A 39 -9.92 -12.32 -4.23
N GLU A 40 -9.23 -11.74 -3.23
CA GLU A 40 -9.20 -10.29 -3.03
C GLU A 40 -8.53 -9.57 -4.21
N TRP A 41 -7.47 -10.14 -4.78
CA TRP A 41 -6.83 -9.61 -5.98
C TRP A 41 -7.73 -9.62 -7.20
N GLU A 42 -8.48 -10.70 -7.42
CA GLU A 42 -9.45 -10.76 -8.53
C GLU A 42 -10.59 -9.75 -8.34
N LYS A 43 -11.11 -9.61 -7.11
CA LYS A 43 -12.12 -8.59 -6.79
C LYS A 43 -11.60 -7.18 -7.04
N TYR A 44 -10.38 -6.88 -6.62
CA TYR A 44 -9.72 -5.60 -6.86
C TYR A 44 -9.63 -5.31 -8.36
N LYS A 45 -9.14 -6.26 -9.16
CA LYS A 45 -9.05 -6.09 -10.62
C LYS A 45 -10.41 -5.86 -11.27
N ILE A 46 -11.45 -6.58 -10.84
CA ILE A 46 -12.82 -6.39 -11.35
C ILE A 46 -13.34 -5.00 -10.97
N MET A 47 -13.17 -4.60 -9.71
CA MET A 47 -13.65 -3.32 -9.17
C MET A 47 -13.07 -2.12 -9.94
N PHE A 48 -11.78 -2.16 -10.25
CA PHE A 48 -11.07 -1.08 -10.95
C PHE A 48 -10.84 -1.34 -12.44
N GLN A 49 -11.44 -2.40 -12.98
CA GLN A 49 -11.34 -2.81 -14.39
C GLN A 49 -9.89 -2.99 -14.89
N ASN A 50 -8.99 -3.37 -13.99
CA ASN A 50 -7.57 -3.57 -14.30
C ASN A 50 -7.38 -4.80 -15.21
N ARG A 51 -6.59 -4.61 -16.27
CA ARG A 51 -6.21 -5.69 -17.21
C ARG A 51 -4.71 -5.66 -17.43
N TYR A 52 -4.06 -6.80 -17.20
CA TYR A 52 -2.62 -6.94 -17.38
C TYR A 52 -2.33 -7.85 -18.58
N PRO A 53 -1.44 -7.45 -19.50
CA PRO A 53 -1.25 -8.12 -20.78
C PRO A 53 -0.51 -9.46 -20.67
N ASN A 54 0.18 -9.73 -19.55
CA ASN A 54 0.93 -10.96 -19.36
C ASN A 54 1.01 -11.35 -17.88
N PRO A 55 1.31 -12.64 -17.58
CA PRO A 55 1.40 -13.15 -16.21
C PRO A 55 2.46 -12.45 -15.35
N GLN A 56 3.59 -12.03 -15.94
CA GLN A 56 4.67 -11.35 -15.22
C GLN A 56 4.21 -9.99 -14.68
N MET A 57 3.52 -9.20 -15.52
CA MET A 57 2.90 -7.93 -15.13
C MET A 57 1.81 -8.14 -14.08
N ASN A 58 0.93 -9.14 -14.25
CA ASN A 58 -0.09 -9.45 -13.24
C ASN A 58 0.55 -9.81 -11.89
N SER A 59 1.63 -10.61 -11.89
CA SER A 59 2.34 -10.97 -10.65
C SER A 59 3.03 -9.75 -10.00
N LEU A 60 3.65 -8.87 -10.79
CA LEU A 60 4.24 -7.64 -10.28
C LEU A 60 3.17 -6.73 -9.64
N ARG A 61 2.06 -6.51 -10.35
CA ARG A 61 0.97 -5.65 -9.89
C ARG A 61 0.30 -6.20 -8.64
N LYS A 62 0.11 -7.52 -8.56
CA LYS A 62 -0.38 -8.20 -7.35
C LYS A 62 0.55 -7.97 -6.15
N LYS A 63 1.87 -8.01 -6.34
CA LYS A 63 2.83 -7.73 -5.26
C LYS A 63 2.75 -6.29 -4.77
N LEU A 64 2.63 -5.32 -5.69
CA LEU A 64 2.46 -3.90 -5.34
C LEU A 64 1.17 -3.68 -4.57
N TRP A 65 0.07 -4.23 -5.09
CA TRP A 65 -1.23 -4.22 -4.44
C TRP A 65 -1.19 -4.79 -3.03
N LEU A 66 -0.62 -5.99 -2.85
CA LEU A 66 -0.51 -6.62 -1.54
C LEU A 66 0.25 -5.72 -0.54
N SER A 67 1.34 -5.10 -1.00
CA SER A 67 2.12 -4.15 -0.20
C SER A 67 1.26 -2.96 0.26
N LYS A 68 0.53 -2.31 -0.66
CA LYS A 68 -0.33 -1.17 -0.34
C LYS A 68 -1.52 -1.54 0.54
N THR A 69 -2.17 -2.68 0.29
CA THR A 69 -3.28 -3.15 1.13
C THR A 69 -2.83 -3.44 2.56
N ASN A 70 -1.62 -3.97 2.74
CA ASN A 70 -1.06 -4.19 4.06
C ASN A 70 -0.76 -2.86 4.78
N ALA A 71 -0.25 -1.86 4.06
CA ALA A 71 -0.06 -0.51 4.59
C ALA A 71 -1.40 0.13 5.01
N ILE A 72 -2.45 -0.01 4.19
CA ILE A 72 -3.81 0.47 4.50
C ILE A 72 -4.35 -0.21 5.76
N LYS A 73 -4.26 -1.54 5.86
CA LYS A 73 -4.69 -2.31 7.03
C LYS A 73 -3.95 -1.84 8.30
N ALA A 74 -2.63 -1.65 8.20
CA ALA A 74 -1.82 -1.16 9.31
C ALA A 74 -2.20 0.29 9.74
N HIS A 75 -2.40 1.19 8.78
CA HIS A 75 -2.85 2.55 9.05
C HIS A 75 -4.22 2.57 9.72
N ASN A 76 -5.19 1.82 9.18
CA ASN A 76 -6.56 1.80 9.71
C ASN A 76 -6.63 1.18 11.11
N SER A 77 -5.77 0.20 11.42
CA SER A 77 -5.63 -0.30 12.79
C SER A 77 -5.19 0.80 13.76
N LYS A 78 -4.33 1.72 13.34
CA LYS A 78 -3.88 2.86 14.15
C LYS A 78 -4.94 3.96 14.24
N ALA A 79 -5.62 4.26 13.13
CA ALA A 79 -6.76 5.17 13.12
C ALA A 79 -7.85 4.73 14.10
N ASN A 80 -8.14 3.42 14.15
CA ASN A 80 -9.10 2.86 15.11
C ASN A 80 -8.63 2.97 16.58
N ASN A 81 -7.32 3.08 16.82
CA ASN A 81 -6.75 3.34 18.14
C ASN A 81 -6.68 4.85 18.46
N GLY A 82 -7.12 5.72 17.55
CA GLY A 82 -7.10 7.17 17.72
C GLY A 82 -5.80 7.86 17.30
N ASP A 83 -4.82 7.13 16.75
CA ASP A 83 -3.53 7.70 16.31
C ASP A 83 -3.65 8.55 15.04
N HIS A 84 -4.70 8.29 14.24
CA HIS A 84 -5.00 9.01 13.00
C HIS A 84 -6.48 9.39 12.95
N SER A 85 -6.78 10.56 12.39
CA SER A 85 -8.14 11.09 12.25
C SER A 85 -8.85 10.67 10.97
N TYR A 86 -8.18 9.87 10.12
CA TYR A 86 -8.70 9.42 8.84
C TYR A 86 -8.47 7.93 8.65
N ILE A 87 -9.20 7.35 7.71
CA ILE A 87 -9.02 5.96 7.25
C ILE A 87 -8.59 5.97 5.79
N MET A 88 -7.82 4.97 5.41
CA MET A 88 -7.43 4.72 4.03
C MET A 88 -8.27 3.58 3.45
N SER A 89 -8.42 3.57 2.13
CA SER A 89 -9.11 2.52 1.39
C SER A 89 -8.32 2.21 0.12
N GLU A 90 -8.54 1.01 -0.41
CA GLU A 90 -8.08 0.65 -1.75
C GLU A 90 -8.67 1.59 -2.80
N ASN A 91 -7.89 1.85 -3.84
CA ASN A 91 -8.24 2.71 -4.96
C ASN A 91 -7.53 2.26 -6.24
N ILE A 92 -7.79 2.95 -7.35
CA ILE A 92 -7.17 2.68 -8.66
C ILE A 92 -5.64 2.72 -8.65
N PHE A 93 -5.02 3.36 -7.66
CA PHE A 93 -3.57 3.50 -7.52
C PHE A 93 -2.96 2.45 -6.59
N SER A 94 -3.76 1.50 -6.09
CA SER A 94 -3.32 0.52 -5.11
C SER A 94 -2.28 -0.47 -5.67
N ASP A 95 -2.16 -0.61 -6.99
CA ASP A 95 -1.15 -1.43 -7.67
C ASP A 95 -0.04 -0.62 -8.40
N TYR A 96 0.03 0.69 -8.17
CA TYR A 96 0.99 1.61 -8.82
C TYR A 96 2.28 1.73 -8.01
N THR A 97 3.42 1.99 -8.66
CA THR A 97 4.63 2.44 -7.96
C THR A 97 4.53 3.93 -7.59
N GLU A 98 5.50 4.42 -6.81
CA GLU A 98 5.56 5.84 -6.46
C GLU A 98 5.79 6.70 -7.71
N GLU A 99 6.71 6.29 -8.58
CA GLU A 99 7.04 7.00 -9.82
C GLU A 99 5.88 7.01 -10.83
N GLU A 100 4.95 6.06 -10.71
CA GLU A 100 3.73 6.02 -11.51
C GLU A 100 2.63 6.92 -10.95
N ASN A 101 2.62 7.15 -9.63
CA ASN A 101 1.67 8.05 -8.99
C ASN A 101 2.02 9.54 -9.19
N GLU A 102 3.28 9.85 -9.46
CA GLU A 102 3.78 11.22 -9.69
C GLU A 102 3.55 11.74 -11.13
N LYS A 103 2.96 10.93 -12.01
CA LYS A 103 2.70 11.25 -13.42
C LYS A 103 1.23 11.55 -13.69
#